data_AF-A0A518UDU9-F1
#
_entry.id   AF-A0A518UDU9-F1
#
_cell.length_a   1.000
_cell.length_b   1.000
_cell.length_c   1.000
_cell.angle_alpha   90.00
_cell.angle_beta   90.00
_cell.angle_gamma   90.00
#
_symmetry.space_group_name_H-M   'P 1'
#
loop_
_entity.id
_entity.type
_entity.pdbx_description
1 polymer ?
#
loop_
_entity_poly.entity_id
_entity_poly.type
_entity_poly.pdbx_seq_one_letter_code
_entity_poly.pdbx_strand_id
1 'polypeptide(L)'
;MSIHIAPDGVVSVDAPEGTAVAEVMAAVRRRVRWVWLRLRAGRERVRHVLPREYVSGESHFYLGRRHVLKVIVAAKDEPGVKLLRGRLEIRVPARKPAQVRTLLDAWYRRRADEVFARRIATCAVQAPWIKQAPAFRLLTMRTQWGSCSPKGGLLLNPMLVKAPTPCIDYVILHELCHLKEHNHSPHFYELLAGLMEDWQGRKAELDALADHLLNR
;
A
#
# COMPACT_ATOMS: atom_id res chain seq x y z
N MET A 1 -20.18 7.99 -15.54
CA MET A 1 -19.75 8.82 -14.40
C MET A 1 -19.30 7.94 -13.24
N SER A 2 -18.09 8.14 -12.75
CA SER A 2 -17.51 7.46 -11.58
C SER A 2 -17.27 8.47 -10.46
N ILE A 3 -17.60 8.12 -9.22
CA ILE A 3 -17.31 8.96 -8.04
C ILE A 3 -16.21 8.27 -7.24
N HIS A 4 -15.11 8.98 -7.02
CA HIS A 4 -13.98 8.55 -6.20
C HIS A 4 -13.92 9.39 -4.94
N ILE A 5 -13.51 8.77 -3.85
CA ILE A 5 -13.34 9.45 -2.56
C ILE A 5 -11.94 9.10 -2.08
N ALA A 6 -11.08 10.12 -2.05
CA ALA A 6 -9.72 10.00 -1.57
C ALA A 6 -9.69 9.92 -0.02
N PRO A 7 -8.63 9.33 0.57
CA PRO A 7 -8.51 9.19 2.03
C PRO A 7 -8.50 10.51 2.81
N ASP A 8 -8.05 11.60 2.17
CA ASP A 8 -8.09 12.97 2.72
C ASP A 8 -9.49 13.61 2.70
N GLY A 9 -10.48 12.91 2.14
CA GLY A 9 -11.86 13.34 2.03
C GLY A 9 -12.19 14.12 0.76
N VAL A 10 -11.25 14.22 -0.20
CA VAL A 10 -11.55 14.80 -1.52
C VAL A 10 -12.46 13.86 -2.30
N VAL A 11 -13.58 14.39 -2.80
CA VAL A 11 -14.50 13.66 -3.68
C VAL A 11 -14.25 14.13 -5.11
N SER A 12 -13.83 13.24 -6.00
CA SER A 12 -13.68 13.52 -7.43
C SER A 12 -14.70 12.73 -8.25
N VAL A 13 -15.15 13.30 -9.36
CA VAL A 13 -16.12 12.68 -10.26
C VAL A 13 -15.56 12.70 -11.68
N ASP A 14 -15.44 11.53 -12.32
CA ASP A 14 -15.15 11.48 -13.75
C ASP A 14 -16.47 11.46 -14.52
N ALA A 15 -16.60 12.33 -15.51
CA ALA A 15 -17.78 12.44 -16.37
C ALA A 15 -17.35 12.58 -17.85
N PRO A 16 -18.17 12.13 -18.82
CA PRO A 16 -17.92 12.39 -20.24
C PRO A 16 -17.74 13.89 -20.54
N GLU A 17 -16.91 14.20 -21.52
CA GLU A 17 -16.69 15.59 -21.94
C GLU A 17 -18.00 16.23 -22.42
N GLY A 18 -18.28 17.46 -21.96
CA GLY A 18 -19.55 18.16 -22.22
C GLY A 18 -20.70 17.85 -21.26
N THR A 19 -20.51 16.96 -20.27
CA THR A 19 -21.55 16.71 -19.24
C THR A 19 -21.81 17.98 -18.42
N ALA A 20 -23.08 18.40 -18.34
CA ALA A 20 -23.46 19.59 -17.58
C ALA A 20 -23.20 19.38 -16.07
N VAL A 21 -22.68 20.41 -15.40
CA VAL A 21 -22.40 20.37 -13.94
C VAL A 21 -23.65 19.99 -13.14
N ALA A 22 -24.83 20.41 -13.57
CA ALA A 22 -26.10 20.05 -12.91
C ALA A 22 -26.35 18.53 -12.90
N GLU A 23 -26.00 17.82 -13.98
CA GLU A 23 -26.14 16.36 -14.08
C GLU A 23 -25.11 15.64 -13.23
N VAL A 24 -23.86 16.14 -13.20
CA VAL A 24 -22.80 15.66 -12.30
C VAL A 24 -23.26 15.79 -10.85
N MET A 25 -23.80 16.95 -10.47
CA MET A 25 -24.30 17.20 -9.12
C MET A 25 -25.51 16.32 -8.77
N ALA A 26 -26.40 16.05 -9.73
CA ALA A 26 -27.52 15.13 -9.53
C ALA A 26 -27.03 13.69 -9.30
N ALA A 27 -25.99 13.24 -10.02
CA ALA A 27 -25.37 11.94 -9.81
C ALA A 27 -24.69 11.81 -8.43
N VAL A 28 -24.03 12.88 -7.96
CA VAL A 28 -23.46 12.93 -6.59
C VAL A 28 -24.56 12.92 -5.53
N ARG A 29 -25.62 13.72 -5.70
CA ARG A 29 -26.77 13.77 -4.76
C ARG A 29 -27.45 12.40 -4.62
N ARG A 30 -27.62 11.68 -5.72
CA ARG A 30 -28.15 10.30 -5.72
C ARG A 30 -27.32 9.33 -4.87
N ARG A 31 -26.02 9.60 -4.69
CA ARG A 31 -25.09 8.78 -3.91
C ARG A 31 -24.65 9.46 -2.61
N VAL A 32 -25.31 10.53 -2.16
CA VAL A 32 -24.85 11.36 -1.03
C VAL A 32 -24.70 10.54 0.27
N ARG A 33 -25.60 9.58 0.52
CA ARG A 33 -25.51 8.68 1.67
C ARG A 33 -24.26 7.79 1.61
N TRP A 34 -23.94 7.24 0.44
CA TRP A 34 -22.73 6.45 0.22
C TRP A 34 -21.47 7.31 0.36
N VAL A 35 -21.46 8.52 -0.20
CA VAL A 35 -20.35 9.48 -0.07
C VAL A 35 -20.11 9.84 1.39
N TRP A 36 -21.17 10.19 2.12
CA TRP A 36 -21.09 10.55 3.53
C TRP A 36 -20.58 9.41 4.41
N LEU A 37 -21.08 8.18 4.20
CA LEU A 37 -20.60 6.99 4.92
C LEU A 37 -19.12 6.72 4.66
N ARG A 38 -18.66 6.86 3.41
CA ARG A 38 -17.25 6.73 3.03
C ARG A 38 -16.37 7.81 3.65
N LEU A 39 -16.82 9.06 3.64
CA LEU A 39 -16.10 10.18 4.26
C LEU A 39 -16.02 10.03 5.78
N ARG A 40 -17.11 9.62 6.43
CA ARG A 40 -17.15 9.38 7.87
C ARG A 40 -16.25 8.21 8.26
N ALA A 41 -16.31 7.10 7.52
CA ALA A 41 -15.41 5.97 7.72
C ALA A 41 -13.95 6.36 7.50
N GLY A 42 -13.64 7.18 6.48
CA GLY A 42 -12.28 7.72 6.27
C GLY A 42 -11.80 8.58 7.42
N ARG A 43 -12.62 9.54 7.87
CA ARG A 43 -12.28 10.42 9.00
C ARG A 43 -12.08 9.66 10.30
N GLU A 44 -12.99 8.74 10.65
CA GLU A 44 -12.87 7.93 11.87
C GLU A 44 -11.63 7.04 11.84
N ARG A 45 -11.27 6.47 10.68
CA ARG A 45 -10.04 5.65 10.57
C ARG A 45 -8.76 6.46 10.76
N VAL A 46 -8.68 7.68 10.25
CA VAL A 46 -7.46 8.52 10.32
C VAL A 46 -7.41 9.36 11.61
N ARG A 47 -8.53 9.54 12.32
CA ARG A 47 -8.62 10.38 13.54
C ARG A 47 -7.61 10.02 14.64
N HIS A 48 -7.26 8.75 14.75
CA HIS A 48 -6.31 8.25 15.76
C HIS A 48 -4.87 8.08 15.23
N VAL A 49 -4.65 8.39 13.96
CA VAL A 49 -3.35 8.24 13.29
C VAL A 49 -2.63 9.59 13.34
N LEU A 50 -1.89 9.82 14.43
CA LEU A 50 -1.05 11.02 14.56
C LEU A 50 0.08 11.00 13.51
N PRO A 51 0.43 12.15 12.91
CA PRO A 51 1.59 12.27 12.01
C PRO A 51 2.89 11.77 12.68
N ARG A 52 3.84 11.28 11.88
CA ARG A 52 5.13 10.81 12.40
C ARG A 52 6.09 11.96 12.62
N GLU A 53 6.74 11.98 13.78
CA GLU A 53 7.75 12.99 14.13
C GLU A 53 9.18 12.50 13.83
N TYR A 54 9.33 11.20 13.50
CA TYR A 54 10.59 10.52 13.21
C TYR A 54 11.62 10.63 14.35
N VAL A 55 11.15 10.52 15.61
CA VAL A 55 11.99 10.55 16.81
C VAL A 55 12.19 9.17 17.44
N SER A 56 13.19 9.04 18.32
CA SER A 56 13.41 7.77 19.04
C SER A 56 12.22 7.42 19.91
N GLY A 57 11.85 6.13 19.94
CA GLY A 57 10.69 5.64 20.68
C GLY A 57 9.44 5.43 19.80
N GLU A 58 9.38 6.07 18.63
CA GLU A 58 8.28 5.83 17.68
C GLU A 58 8.27 4.40 17.16
N SER A 59 7.08 3.85 16.97
CA SER A 59 6.89 2.51 16.40
C SER A 59 6.56 2.58 14.91
N HIS A 60 7.31 1.85 14.10
CA HIS A 60 7.04 1.64 12.67
C HIS A 60 6.83 0.17 12.34
N PHE A 61 6.04 -0.11 11.29
CA PHE A 61 5.76 -1.47 10.85
C PHE A 61 6.78 -1.96 9.82
N TYR A 62 7.19 -3.23 9.94
CA TYR A 62 7.90 -3.98 8.89
C TYR A 62 7.43 -5.43 8.93
N LEU A 63 6.96 -5.94 7.78
CA LEU A 63 6.41 -7.29 7.65
C LEU A 63 5.35 -7.63 8.73
N GLY A 64 4.47 -6.66 9.03
CA GLY A 64 3.39 -6.80 10.01
C GLY A 64 3.81 -6.64 11.47
N ARG A 65 5.11 -6.50 11.76
CA ARG A 65 5.64 -6.34 13.12
C ARG A 65 5.99 -4.89 13.42
N ARG A 66 5.74 -4.47 14.67
CA ARG A 66 6.14 -3.15 15.17
C ARG A 66 7.59 -3.15 15.62
N HIS A 67 8.34 -2.18 15.14
CA HIS A 67 9.74 -1.95 15.46
C HIS A 67 9.93 -0.53 15.98
N VAL A 68 10.56 -0.43 17.14
CA VAL A 68 10.87 0.86 17.75
C VAL A 68 12.02 1.51 17.00
N LEU A 69 11.86 2.80 16.68
CA LEU A 69 12.86 3.64 16.07
C LEU A 69 13.88 4.08 17.11
N LYS A 70 15.16 3.97 16.78
CA LYS A 70 16.29 4.46 17.59
C LYS A 70 17.19 5.33 16.73
N VAL A 71 17.13 6.64 16.97
CA VAL A 71 17.96 7.63 16.28
C VAL A 71 19.28 7.79 17.03
N ILE A 72 20.38 7.50 16.35
CA ILE A 72 21.74 7.56 16.88
C ILE A 72 22.46 8.71 16.15
N VAL A 73 22.98 9.65 16.93
CA VAL A 73 23.77 10.76 16.38
C VAL A 73 25.23 10.32 16.35
N ALA A 74 25.79 10.24 15.16
CA ALA A 74 27.18 9.89 14.96
C ALA A 74 27.72 10.72 13.79
N ALA A 75 28.40 11.82 14.11
CA ALA A 75 28.85 12.79 13.11
C ALA A 75 29.88 12.24 12.11
N LYS A 76 30.60 11.18 12.49
CA LYS A 76 31.68 10.56 11.70
C LYS A 76 31.29 9.24 11.02
N ASP A 77 30.09 8.72 11.29
CA ASP A 77 29.63 7.45 10.73
C ASP A 77 28.85 7.67 9.43
N GLU A 78 28.83 6.65 8.56
CA GLU A 78 27.96 6.64 7.39
C GLU A 78 26.47 6.62 7.82
N PRO A 79 25.64 7.56 7.33
CA PRO A 79 24.21 7.58 7.64
C PRO A 79 23.51 6.35 7.05
N GLY A 80 22.58 5.77 7.80
CA GLY A 80 21.89 4.58 7.32
C GLY A 80 20.92 3.99 8.32
N VAL A 81 20.16 3.00 7.85
CA VAL A 81 19.14 2.29 8.63
C VAL A 81 19.49 0.81 8.71
N LYS A 82 19.46 0.26 9.92
CA LYS A 82 19.63 -1.17 10.17
C LYS A 82 18.49 -1.68 11.04
N LEU A 83 17.99 -2.88 10.74
CA LEU A 83 17.10 -3.61 11.63
C LEU A 83 17.95 -4.50 12.54
N LEU A 84 18.11 -4.12 13.80
CA LEU A 84 18.97 -4.81 14.76
C LEU A 84 18.18 -5.13 16.02
N ARG A 85 18.16 -6.42 16.40
CA ARG A 85 17.49 -6.90 17.63
C ARG A 85 16.05 -6.39 17.76
N GLY A 86 15.31 -6.38 16.63
CA GLY A 86 13.92 -5.92 16.58
C GLY A 86 13.71 -4.40 16.60
N ARG A 87 14.78 -3.59 16.47
CA ARG A 87 14.69 -2.12 16.39
C ARG A 87 15.19 -1.59 15.06
N LEU A 88 14.60 -0.49 14.61
CA LEU A 88 15.09 0.27 13.47
C LEU A 88 16.09 1.30 13.98
N GLU A 89 17.38 0.98 13.87
CA GLU A 89 18.46 1.89 14.24
C GLU A 89 18.82 2.77 13.05
N ILE A 90 18.67 4.08 13.21
CA ILE A 90 18.97 5.08 12.19
C ILE A 90 20.13 5.94 12.67
N ARG A 91 21.25 5.87 11.94
CA ARG A 91 22.43 6.71 12.16
C ARG A 91 22.34 7.96 11.31
N VAL A 92 22.51 9.12 11.95
CA VAL A 92 22.50 10.44 11.32
C VAL A 92 23.61 11.32 11.91
N PRO A 93 24.15 12.27 11.14
CA PRO A 93 25.16 13.20 11.65
C PRO A 93 24.55 14.23 12.62
N ALA A 94 23.26 14.53 12.49
CA ALA A 94 22.52 15.41 13.38
C ALA A 94 21.05 14.95 13.49
N ARG A 95 20.36 15.25 14.60
CA ARG A 95 18.95 14.89 14.80
C ARG A 95 18.03 15.81 13.98
N LYS A 96 17.84 15.47 12.71
CA LYS A 96 16.89 16.16 11.81
C LYS A 96 15.80 15.18 11.36
N PRO A 97 14.53 15.34 11.78
CA PRO A 97 13.43 14.45 11.41
C PRO A 97 13.31 14.19 9.90
N ALA A 98 13.48 15.23 9.07
CA ALA A 98 13.45 15.10 7.62
C ALA A 98 14.53 14.14 7.08
N GLN A 99 15.73 14.14 7.67
CA GLN A 99 16.81 13.23 7.29
C GLN A 99 16.50 11.79 7.73
N VAL A 100 15.98 11.62 8.94
CA VAL A 100 15.55 10.31 9.48
C VAL A 100 14.48 9.71 8.57
N ARG A 101 13.46 10.49 8.20
CA ARG A 101 12.42 10.11 7.25
C ARG A 101 12.99 9.67 5.91
N THR A 102 13.87 10.48 5.30
CA THR A 102 14.48 10.15 3.99
C THR A 102 15.25 8.83 4.03
N LEU A 103 16.06 8.60 5.07
CA LEU A 103 16.81 7.35 5.25
C LEU A 103 15.87 6.16 5.45
N LEU A 104 14.81 6.34 6.23
CA LEU A 104 13.84 5.29 6.49
C LEU A 104 13.00 4.95 5.25
N ASP A 105 12.56 5.94 4.49
CA ASP A 105 11.84 5.74 3.22
C ASP A 105 12.73 5.00 2.20
N ALA A 106 14.01 5.35 2.10
CA ALA A 106 14.98 4.66 1.25
C ALA A 106 15.21 3.21 1.71
N TRP A 107 15.27 2.97 3.02
CA TRP A 107 15.37 1.63 3.59
C TRP A 107 14.14 0.78 3.27
N TYR A 108 12.93 1.32 3.46
CA TYR A 108 11.70 0.61 3.10
C TYR A 108 11.64 0.30 1.61
N ARG A 109 12.04 1.23 0.74
CA ARG A 109 12.06 0.99 -0.72
C ARG A 109 12.99 -0.18 -1.08
N ARG A 110 14.18 -0.24 -0.49
CA ARG A 110 15.11 -1.36 -0.69
C ARG A 110 14.55 -2.69 -0.17
N ARG A 111 13.97 -2.68 1.02
CA ARG A 111 13.33 -3.87 1.59
C ARG A 111 12.12 -4.32 0.78
N ALA A 112 11.34 -3.39 0.27
CA ALA A 112 10.21 -3.69 -0.61
C ALA A 112 10.68 -4.40 -1.88
N ASP A 113 11.75 -3.90 -2.51
CA ASP A 113 12.33 -4.53 -3.70
C ASP A 113 12.76 -5.98 -3.43
N GLU A 114 13.58 -6.20 -2.38
CA GLU A 114 14.06 -7.53 -1.97
C GLU A 114 12.90 -8.49 -1.64
N VAL A 115 11.94 -8.03 -0.83
CA VAL A 115 10.83 -8.86 -0.36
C VAL A 115 9.89 -9.18 -1.52
N PHE A 116 9.50 -8.19 -2.32
CA PHE A 116 8.53 -8.39 -3.39
C PHE A 116 9.11 -9.27 -4.50
N ALA A 117 10.39 -9.12 -4.87
CA ALA A 117 11.02 -10.02 -5.83
C ALA A 117 10.88 -11.49 -5.40
N ARG A 118 11.18 -11.79 -4.13
CA ARG A 118 11.05 -13.14 -3.57
C ARG A 118 9.59 -13.60 -3.51
N ARG A 119 8.67 -12.74 -3.08
CA ARG A 119 7.24 -13.10 -2.97
C ARG A 119 6.60 -13.29 -4.34
N ILE A 120 6.90 -12.46 -5.33
CA ILE A 120 6.44 -12.63 -6.71
C ILE A 120 6.90 -13.97 -7.27
N ALA A 121 8.18 -14.33 -7.08
CA ALA A 121 8.66 -15.65 -7.51
C ALA A 121 7.91 -16.79 -6.83
N THR A 122 7.58 -16.66 -5.54
CA THR A 122 6.81 -17.67 -4.79
C THR A 122 5.36 -17.77 -5.26
N CYS A 123 4.69 -16.63 -5.47
CA CYS A 123 3.30 -16.57 -5.90
C CYS A 123 3.11 -16.97 -7.37
N ALA A 124 4.07 -16.64 -8.24
CA ALA A 124 4.02 -16.99 -9.65
C ALA A 124 3.97 -18.51 -9.89
N VAL A 125 4.64 -19.31 -9.05
CA VAL A 125 4.61 -20.78 -9.13
C VAL A 125 3.20 -21.34 -8.87
N GLN A 126 2.38 -20.65 -8.08
CA GLN A 126 1.03 -21.09 -7.75
C GLN A 126 0.04 -20.80 -8.88
N ALA A 127 0.37 -19.88 -9.80
CA ALA A 127 -0.53 -19.41 -10.87
C ALA A 127 -0.18 -20.11 -12.21
N PRO A 128 -0.95 -21.12 -12.67
CA PRO A 128 -0.56 -21.96 -13.80
C PRO A 128 -0.43 -21.24 -15.16
N TRP A 129 -1.04 -20.06 -15.31
CA TRP A 129 -0.92 -19.24 -16.53
C TRP A 129 0.36 -18.39 -16.57
N ILE A 130 1.11 -18.32 -15.47
CA ILE A 130 2.34 -17.55 -15.37
C ILE A 130 3.53 -18.45 -15.73
N LYS A 131 4.04 -18.30 -16.96
CA LYS A 131 5.21 -19.06 -17.44
C LYS A 131 6.53 -18.54 -16.86
N GLN A 132 6.60 -17.25 -16.59
CA GLN A 132 7.75 -16.57 -16.01
C GLN A 132 7.24 -15.49 -15.06
N ALA A 133 7.92 -15.34 -13.92
CA ALA A 133 7.60 -14.28 -12.97
C ALA A 133 7.62 -12.90 -13.68
N PRO A 134 6.54 -12.12 -13.62
CA PRO A 134 6.49 -10.83 -14.30
C PRO A 134 7.47 -9.85 -13.67
N ALA A 135 8.04 -8.97 -14.50
CA ALA A 135 8.83 -7.85 -14.00
C ALA A 135 7.94 -6.95 -13.12
N PHE A 136 8.53 -6.34 -12.09
CA PHE A 136 7.82 -5.39 -11.24
C PHE A 136 8.59 -4.08 -11.07
N ARG A 137 7.87 -3.02 -10.68
CA ARG A 137 8.45 -1.72 -10.31
C ARG A 137 7.79 -1.19 -9.06
N LEU A 138 8.56 -0.46 -8.26
CA LEU A 138 8.06 0.22 -7.07
C LEU A 138 7.52 1.61 -7.40
N LEU A 139 6.22 1.81 -7.22
CA LEU A 139 5.54 3.08 -7.46
C LEU A 139 4.71 3.49 -6.23
N THR A 140 5.00 4.66 -5.67
CA THR A 140 4.19 5.19 -4.57
C THR A 140 2.81 5.57 -5.09
N MET A 141 1.78 4.88 -4.60
CA MET A 141 0.38 5.11 -4.96
C MET A 141 -0.38 5.68 -3.77
N ARG A 142 -1.41 6.50 -4.03
CA ARG A 142 -2.23 7.10 -2.98
C ARG A 142 -3.39 6.22 -2.54
N THR A 143 -3.96 5.45 -3.45
CA THR A 143 -5.24 4.76 -3.26
C THR A 143 -5.14 3.24 -3.40
N GLN A 144 -3.99 2.73 -3.80
CA GLN A 144 -3.79 1.32 -4.17
C GLN A 144 -2.46 0.79 -3.63
N TRP A 145 -2.42 -0.52 -3.41
CA TRP A 145 -1.22 -1.26 -3.02
C TRP A 145 -0.48 -1.84 -4.22
N GLY A 146 -1.19 -2.13 -5.30
CA GLY A 146 -0.65 -2.63 -6.55
C GLY A 146 -1.52 -2.25 -7.75
N SER A 147 -0.97 -2.45 -8.94
CA SER A 147 -1.69 -2.44 -10.20
C SER A 147 -0.90 -3.23 -11.25
N CYS A 148 -1.58 -3.90 -12.18
CA CYS A 148 -0.96 -4.47 -13.37
C CYS A 148 -0.90 -3.47 -14.52
N SER A 149 0.25 -3.36 -15.18
CA SER A 149 0.38 -2.58 -16.42
C SER A 149 -0.19 -3.34 -17.63
N PRO A 150 -0.66 -2.64 -18.68
CA PRO A 150 -1.13 -3.28 -19.92
C PRO A 150 -0.07 -4.16 -20.61
N LYS A 151 1.21 -3.95 -20.32
CA LYS A 151 2.35 -4.72 -20.86
C LYS A 151 2.71 -5.95 -20.01
N GLY A 152 1.92 -6.27 -18.99
CA GLY A 152 2.09 -7.46 -18.15
C GLY A 152 3.11 -7.33 -17.00
N GLY A 153 3.58 -6.11 -16.69
CA GLY A 153 4.43 -5.85 -15.52
C GLY A 153 3.63 -5.39 -14.30
N LEU A 154 4.09 -5.73 -13.10
CA LEU A 154 3.46 -5.33 -11.84
C LEU A 154 3.99 -3.98 -11.34
N LEU A 155 3.10 -3.13 -10.84
CA LEU A 155 3.47 -1.93 -10.08
C LEU A 155 3.03 -2.14 -8.64
N LEU A 156 3.96 -2.03 -7.68
CA LEU A 156 3.68 -2.24 -6.27
C LEU A 156 4.08 -1.03 -5.43
N ASN A 157 3.24 -0.67 -4.47
CA ASN A 157 3.52 0.40 -3.53
C ASN A 157 4.60 -0.05 -2.53
N PRO A 158 5.76 0.63 -2.42
CA PRO A 158 6.83 0.20 -1.51
C PRO A 158 6.38 0.16 -0.04
N MET A 159 5.35 0.92 0.34
CA MET A 159 4.82 0.87 1.71
C MET A 159 4.07 -0.43 2.04
N LEU A 160 3.73 -1.25 1.04
CA LEU A 160 3.14 -2.57 1.26
C LEU A 160 4.09 -3.49 2.06
N VAL A 161 5.41 -3.26 2.03
CA VAL A 161 6.38 -4.04 2.82
C VAL A 161 6.19 -3.91 4.34
N LYS A 162 5.42 -2.91 4.78
CA LYS A 162 5.06 -2.75 6.18
C LYS A 162 3.95 -3.73 6.60
N ALA A 163 3.15 -4.23 5.66
CA ALA A 163 2.05 -5.17 5.92
C ALA A 163 2.58 -6.58 6.28
N PRO A 164 1.77 -7.42 6.96
CA PRO A 164 2.07 -8.84 7.13
C PRO A 164 2.35 -9.52 5.78
N THR A 165 3.31 -10.46 5.75
CA THR A 165 3.66 -11.18 4.51
C THR A 165 2.45 -11.82 3.80
N PRO A 166 1.48 -12.44 4.49
CA PRO A 166 0.28 -12.97 3.83
C PRO A 166 -0.55 -11.89 3.11
N CYS A 167 -0.61 -10.66 3.64
CA CYS A 167 -1.27 -9.54 2.97
C CYS A 167 -0.48 -9.06 1.74
N ILE A 168 0.85 -9.14 1.78
CA ILE A 168 1.71 -8.87 0.61
C ILE A 168 1.41 -9.89 -0.49
N ASP A 169 1.32 -11.17 -0.13
CA ASP A 169 1.01 -12.25 -1.07
C ASP A 169 -0.37 -12.09 -1.69
N TYR A 170 -1.36 -11.72 -0.88
CA TYR A 170 -2.70 -11.40 -1.36
C TYR A 170 -2.66 -10.34 -2.46
N VAL A 171 -1.96 -9.21 -2.25
CA VAL A 171 -1.85 -8.16 -3.28
C VAL A 171 -1.13 -8.67 -4.51
N ILE A 172 -0.04 -9.43 -4.36
CA ILE A 172 0.69 -9.98 -5.51
C ILE A 172 -0.20 -10.94 -6.31
N LEU A 173 -0.89 -11.88 -5.65
CA LEU A 173 -1.79 -12.82 -6.32
C LEU A 173 -2.95 -12.10 -7.00
N HIS A 174 -3.50 -11.05 -6.37
CA HIS A 174 -4.51 -10.18 -6.98
C HIS A 174 -4.02 -9.59 -8.30
N GLU A 175 -2.81 -9.02 -8.33
CA GLU A 175 -2.25 -8.48 -9.56
C GLU A 175 -1.87 -9.56 -10.60
N LEU A 176 -1.47 -10.76 -10.16
CA LEU A 176 -1.22 -11.89 -11.06
C LEU A 176 -2.51 -12.43 -11.69
N CYS A 177 -3.64 -12.39 -10.97
CA CYS A 177 -4.96 -12.68 -11.53
C CYS A 177 -5.32 -11.67 -12.62
N HIS A 178 -4.94 -10.39 -12.47
CA HIS A 178 -5.18 -9.36 -13.48
C HIS A 178 -4.44 -9.59 -14.81
N LEU A 179 -3.41 -10.43 -14.84
CA LEU A 179 -2.75 -10.85 -16.08
C LEU A 179 -3.59 -11.81 -16.92
N LYS A 180 -4.55 -12.50 -16.30
CA LYS A 180 -5.47 -13.44 -16.98
C LYS A 180 -6.87 -12.86 -17.12
N GLU A 181 -7.35 -12.12 -16.12
CA GLU A 181 -8.68 -11.52 -16.07
C GLU A 181 -8.60 -10.05 -15.65
N HIS A 182 -8.83 -9.13 -16.59
CA HIS A 182 -8.55 -7.70 -16.38
C HIS A 182 -9.56 -6.98 -15.48
N ASN A 183 -10.74 -7.55 -15.26
CA ASN A 183 -11.80 -6.97 -14.44
C ASN A 183 -12.04 -7.80 -13.17
N HIS A 184 -12.71 -7.24 -12.17
CA HIS A 184 -13.13 -7.97 -10.97
C HIS A 184 -14.45 -8.73 -11.21
N SER A 185 -14.52 -9.55 -12.25
CA SER A 185 -15.66 -10.42 -12.56
C SER A 185 -15.78 -11.61 -11.59
N PRO A 186 -16.89 -12.38 -11.59
CA PRO A 186 -16.98 -13.63 -10.82
C PRO A 186 -15.81 -14.58 -11.12
N HIS A 187 -15.41 -14.70 -12.39
CA HIS A 187 -14.28 -15.51 -12.82
C HIS A 187 -12.95 -15.04 -12.21
N PHE A 188 -12.74 -13.73 -12.03
CA PHE A 188 -11.59 -13.20 -11.30
C PHE A 188 -11.54 -13.70 -9.86
N TYR A 189 -12.68 -13.66 -9.15
CA TYR A 189 -12.74 -14.09 -7.75
C TYR A 189 -12.63 -15.60 -7.59
N GLU A 190 -13.16 -16.38 -8.53
CA GLU A 190 -12.93 -17.83 -8.61
C GLU A 190 -11.44 -18.14 -8.79
N LEU A 191 -10.78 -17.40 -9.70
CA LEU A 191 -9.35 -17.52 -9.95
C LEU A 191 -8.53 -17.21 -8.69
N LEU A 192 -8.84 -16.11 -8.00
CA LEU A 192 -8.16 -15.71 -6.78
C LEU A 192 -8.41 -16.70 -5.63
N ALA A 193 -9.65 -17.17 -5.47
CA ALA A 193 -10.00 -18.15 -4.45
C ALA A 193 -9.29 -19.49 -4.68
N GLY A 194 -9.08 -19.89 -5.95
CA GLY A 194 -8.30 -21.08 -6.30
C GLY A 194 -6.81 -20.96 -5.97
N LEU A 195 -6.26 -19.75 -5.83
CA LEU A 195 -4.88 -19.50 -5.41
C LEU A 195 -4.75 -19.26 -3.89
N MET A 196 -5.76 -18.65 -3.28
CA MET A 196 -5.76 -18.26 -1.88
C MET A 196 -7.19 -18.27 -1.35
N GLU A 197 -7.58 -19.34 -0.66
CA GLU A 197 -8.94 -19.52 -0.16
C GLU A 197 -9.36 -18.45 0.87
N ASP A 198 -8.41 -17.97 1.68
CA ASP A 198 -8.64 -17.01 2.77
C ASP A 198 -8.45 -15.54 2.36
N TRP A 199 -8.47 -15.24 1.06
CA TRP A 199 -8.12 -13.91 0.53
C TRP A 199 -8.98 -12.78 1.10
N GLN A 200 -10.27 -13.04 1.41
CA GLN A 200 -11.14 -12.03 2.01
C GLN A 200 -10.64 -11.61 3.39
N GLY A 201 -10.13 -12.56 4.18
CA GLY A 201 -9.53 -12.30 5.49
C GLY A 201 -8.26 -11.47 5.36
N ARG A 202 -7.39 -11.83 4.41
CA ARG A 202 -6.15 -11.09 4.13
C ARG A 202 -6.41 -9.67 3.65
N LYS A 203 -7.42 -9.49 2.81
CA LYS A 203 -7.89 -8.17 2.37
C LYS A 203 -8.41 -7.34 3.54
N ALA A 204 -9.26 -7.91 4.39
CA ALA A 204 -9.81 -7.22 5.54
C ALA A 204 -8.71 -6.80 6.54
N GLU A 205 -7.73 -7.67 6.80
CA GLU A 205 -6.56 -7.38 7.62
C GLU A 205 -5.75 -6.22 7.03
N LEU A 206 -5.47 -6.25 5.73
CA LEU A 206 -4.73 -5.18 5.04
C LEU A 206 -5.48 -3.85 5.07
N ASP A 207 -6.80 -3.87 4.81
CA ASP A 207 -7.66 -2.69 4.84
C ASP A 207 -7.69 -2.05 6.24
N ALA A 208 -7.71 -2.86 7.30
CA ALA A 208 -7.67 -2.38 8.68
C ALA A 208 -6.32 -1.74 9.06
N LEU A 209 -5.23 -2.15 8.41
CA LEU A 209 -3.89 -1.62 8.66
C LEU A 209 -3.55 -0.40 7.77
N ALA A 210 -4.26 -0.20 6.67
CA ALA A 210 -3.81 0.66 5.57
C ALA A 210 -3.41 2.08 6.00
N ASP A 211 -4.25 2.72 6.83
CA ASP A 211 -3.99 4.08 7.33
C ASP A 211 -2.74 4.14 8.22
N HIS A 212 -2.48 3.10 9.02
CA HIS A 212 -1.27 3.02 9.84
C HIS A 212 0.00 2.77 9.01
N LEU A 213 -0.10 2.02 7.92
CA LEU A 213 1.04 1.69 7.04
C LEU A 213 1.43 2.88 6.16
N LEU A 214 0.43 3.65 5.69
CA LEU A 214 0.63 4.84 4.86
C LEU A 214 0.89 6.11 5.67
N ASN A 215 0.74 6.07 7.00
CA ASN A 215 1.06 7.18 7.89
C ASN A 215 2.51 7.65 7.70
N ARG A 216 2.68 8.98 7.63
CA ARG A 216 3.93 9.67 7.35
C ARG A 216 4.17 10.82 8.31
#